data_AF-A0A6A6AVU9-F1
#
_entry.id   AF-A0A6A6AVU9-F1
#
_cell.length_a   1.000
_cell.length_b   1.000
_cell.length_c   1.000
_cell.angle_alpha   90.00
_cell.angle_beta   90.00
_cell.angle_gamma   90.00
#
_symmetry.space_group_name_H-M   'P 1'
#
loop_
_entity.id
_entity.type
_entity.pdbx_description
1 polymer ?
#
loop_
_entity_poly.entity_id
_entity_poly.type
_entity_poly.pdbx_seq_one_letter_code
_entity_poly.pdbx_strand_id
1 'polypeptide(L)'
;MILNNGTKLGVSSAVLRTASDMFRAMFGPNFREGQNLNETNPKEVEFPDDDPAAMMVICSVFHFQYDHTQHYPDMAELKDIALLCDKYQCSPAIFLHSQMWMERLMKDAMKKKFDGYEDLLGISYLFDNPDVFKRLTLDLILYWTGSFDKLGDRDLADRIPWRTFGKFFFLQSRKNMANVMKSDTVG
;
A
#
# COMPACT_ATOMS: atom_id res chain seq x y z
N MET A 1 -0.88 18.55 12.10
CA MET A 1 -1.45 18.36 10.75
C MET A 1 -2.93 18.69 10.81
N ILE A 2 -3.47 19.36 9.79
CA ILE A 2 -4.92 19.54 9.58
C ILE A 2 -5.29 18.76 8.32
N LEU A 3 -6.18 17.78 8.45
CA LEU A 3 -6.58 16.85 7.39
C LEU A 3 -7.85 17.35 6.68
N ASN A 4 -8.23 16.67 5.60
CA ASN A 4 -9.28 17.13 4.66
C ASN A 4 -10.66 17.41 5.30
N ASN A 5 -10.98 16.76 6.42
CA ASN A 5 -12.22 16.91 7.18
C ASN A 5 -12.08 17.83 8.41
N GLY A 6 -10.95 18.52 8.54
CA GLY A 6 -10.62 19.37 9.69
C GLY A 6 -10.04 18.63 10.90
N THR A 7 -9.86 17.30 10.84
CA THR A 7 -9.20 16.54 11.90
C THR A 7 -7.79 17.09 12.14
N LYS A 8 -7.49 17.38 13.41
CA LYS A 8 -6.16 17.82 13.85
C LYS A 8 -5.38 16.65 14.44
N LEU A 9 -4.21 16.37 13.88
CA LEU A 9 -3.30 15.34 14.35
C LEU A 9 -2.00 15.96 14.88
N GLY A 10 -1.70 15.67 16.15
CA GLY A 10 -0.44 16.04 16.80
C GLY A 10 0.66 15.04 16.44
N VAL A 11 1.75 15.53 15.84
CA VAL A 11 2.84 14.72 15.33
C VAL A 11 4.17 15.42 15.55
N SER A 12 5.25 14.64 15.64
CA SER A 12 6.60 15.18 15.70
C SER A 12 7.16 15.31 14.29
N SER A 13 7.50 16.52 13.89
CA SER A 13 8.18 16.78 12.62
C SER A 13 9.52 16.02 12.54
N ALA A 14 10.23 15.82 13.65
CA ALA A 14 11.47 15.05 13.68
C ALA A 14 11.23 13.56 13.36
N VAL A 15 10.15 12.98 13.90
CA VAL A 15 9.74 11.59 13.60
C VAL A 15 9.35 11.46 12.13
N LEU A 16 8.52 12.37 11.62
CA LEU A 16 8.09 12.36 10.21
C LEU A 16 9.26 12.47 9.24
N ARG A 17 10.21 13.38 9.48
CA ARG A 17 11.42 13.55 8.66
C ARG A 17 12.31 12.30 8.67
N THR A 18 12.29 11.55 9.76
CA THR A 18 13.07 10.30 9.87
C THR A 18 12.41 9.20 9.05
N ALA A 19 11.08 9.09 9.12
CA ALA A 19 10.31 8.02 8.50
C ALA A 19 10.05 8.17 6.99
N SER A 20 10.18 9.38 6.44
CA SER A 20 9.76 9.70 5.06
C SER A 20 10.67 10.73 4.42
N ASP A 21 11.08 10.47 3.17
CA ASP A 21 11.91 11.41 2.41
C ASP A 21 11.11 12.65 1.98
N MET A 22 9.83 12.49 1.65
CA MET A 22 8.95 13.62 1.34
C MET A 22 8.72 14.51 2.55
N PHE A 23 8.45 13.95 3.73
CA PHE A 23 8.37 14.74 4.96
C PHE A 23 9.71 15.32 5.36
N ARG A 24 10.83 14.64 5.07
CA ARG A 24 12.18 15.18 5.28
C ARG A 24 12.40 16.46 4.51
N ALA A 25 12.00 16.49 3.24
CA ALA A 25 12.04 17.67 2.40
C ALA A 25 11.07 18.74 2.90
N MET A 26 9.79 18.39 3.06
CA MET A 26 8.71 19.31 3.45
C MET A 26 8.94 20.00 4.79
N PHE A 27 9.42 19.28 5.80
CA PHE A 27 9.75 19.85 7.11
C PHE A 27 11.24 20.23 7.23
N GLY A 28 11.95 20.30 6.11
CA GLY A 28 13.30 20.82 6.02
C GLY A 28 13.35 22.35 5.91
N PRO A 29 14.56 22.93 5.80
CA PRO A 29 14.76 24.38 5.81
C PRO A 29 14.27 25.09 4.55
N ASN A 30 13.94 24.36 3.48
CA ASN A 30 13.63 24.94 2.17
C ASN A 30 12.14 25.25 1.96
N PHE A 31 11.28 24.71 2.82
CA PHE A 31 9.83 24.81 2.70
C PHE A 31 9.27 25.62 3.86
N ARG A 32 8.14 26.29 3.61
CA ARG A 32 7.48 27.15 4.61
C ARG A 32 7.04 26.31 5.78
N GLU A 33 6.58 25.09 5.54
CA GLU A 33 6.09 24.08 6.46
C GLU A 33 7.14 23.76 7.54
N GLY A 34 8.41 23.60 7.14
CA GLY A 34 9.54 23.35 8.05
C GLY A 34 10.02 24.54 8.88
N GLN A 35 9.55 25.77 8.61
CA GLN A 35 9.96 26.95 9.38
C GLN A 35 9.14 27.14 10.65
N ASN A 36 9.77 27.68 11.70
CA ASN A 36 9.13 28.04 12.96
C ASN A 36 8.40 26.86 13.63
N LEU A 37 8.96 25.65 13.50
CA LEU A 37 8.46 24.48 14.21
C LEU A 37 8.73 24.64 15.71
N ASN A 38 7.73 24.37 16.54
CA ASN A 38 7.80 24.56 17.98
C ASN A 38 7.02 23.43 18.69
N GLU A 39 7.58 22.90 19.77
CA GLU A 39 6.97 21.81 20.54
C GLU A 39 5.85 22.28 21.48
N THR A 40 5.97 23.47 22.08
CA THR A 40 4.99 24.02 23.02
C THR A 40 3.85 24.76 22.34
N ASN A 41 4.07 25.28 21.13
CA ASN A 41 3.03 25.82 20.26
C ASN A 41 3.12 25.18 18.87
N PRO A 42 2.62 23.94 18.70
CA PRO A 42 2.72 23.20 17.46
C PRO A 42 2.14 23.98 16.29
N LYS A 43 2.93 24.07 15.22
CA LYS A 43 2.50 24.71 13.99
C LYS A 43 1.44 23.88 13.27
N GLU A 44 0.41 24.56 12.79
CA GLU A 44 -0.62 23.95 11.95
C GLU A 44 -0.17 23.95 10.48
N VAL A 45 -0.26 22.79 9.84
CA VAL A 45 0.08 22.57 8.43
C VAL A 45 -1.04 21.74 7.82
N GLU A 46 -1.56 22.19 6.67
CA GLU A 46 -2.71 21.62 5.98
C GLU A 46 -2.29 20.47 5.04
N PHE A 47 -3.12 19.43 5.02
CA PHE A 47 -3.00 18.23 4.22
C PHE A 47 -4.39 17.94 3.60
N PRO A 48 -4.88 18.80 2.69
CA PRO A 48 -6.28 18.81 2.25
C PRO A 48 -6.67 17.62 1.36
N ASP A 49 -5.68 16.93 0.79
CA ASP A 49 -5.91 15.80 -0.12
C ASP A 49 -5.76 14.43 0.56
N ASP A 50 -5.40 14.40 1.85
CA ASP A 50 -5.08 13.16 2.55
C ASP A 50 -6.27 12.63 3.34
N ASP A 51 -6.51 11.32 3.21
CA ASP A 51 -7.49 10.62 4.01
C ASP A 51 -7.10 10.64 5.51
N PRO A 52 -7.98 11.09 6.41
CA PRO A 52 -7.67 11.20 7.83
C PRO A 52 -7.39 9.87 8.52
N ALA A 53 -8.10 8.81 8.15
CA ALA A 53 -7.97 7.50 8.80
C ALA A 53 -6.64 6.85 8.42
N ALA A 54 -6.29 6.85 7.13
CA ALA A 54 -5.01 6.34 6.65
C ALA A 54 -3.83 7.14 7.21
N MET A 55 -3.93 8.48 7.27
CA MET A 55 -2.87 9.32 7.85
C MET A 55 -2.69 9.07 9.35
N MET A 56 -3.79 8.84 10.08
CA MET A 56 -3.73 8.49 11.49
C MET A 56 -3.02 7.15 11.71
N VAL A 57 -3.25 6.14 10.86
CA VAL A 57 -2.54 4.86 10.92
C VAL A 57 -1.05 5.04 10.65
N ILE A 58 -0.67 5.72 9.56
CA ILE A 58 0.73 5.97 9.21
C ILE A 58 1.47 6.69 10.33
N CYS A 59 0.89 7.77 10.85
CA CYS A 59 1.50 8.52 11.94
C CYS A 59 1.59 7.69 13.23
N SER A 60 0.56 6.90 13.56
CA SER A 60 0.59 5.99 14.71
C SER A 60 1.74 4.99 14.60
N VAL A 61 1.97 4.44 13.39
CA VAL A 61 3.10 3.54 13.13
C VAL A 61 4.43 4.26 13.36
N PHE A 62 4.63 5.44 12.78
CA PHE A 62 5.88 6.20 12.94
C PHE A 62 6.18 6.57 14.39
N HIS A 63 5.13 6.82 15.16
CA HIS A 63 5.21 7.20 16.57
C HIS A 63 5.25 6.00 17.52
N PHE A 64 5.31 4.76 17.02
CA PHE A 64 5.26 3.53 17.82
C PHE A 64 4.01 3.43 18.73
N GLN A 65 2.89 3.99 18.26
CA GLN A 65 1.60 4.01 18.95
C GLN A 65 0.57 3.09 18.28
N TYR A 66 0.95 2.39 17.21
CA TYR A 66 0.05 1.48 16.52
C TYR A 66 -0.12 0.16 17.29
N ASP A 67 -1.35 -0.17 17.68
CA ASP A 67 -1.70 -1.41 18.37
C ASP A 67 -2.46 -2.38 17.44
N HIS A 68 -1.75 -3.41 16.97
CA HIS A 68 -2.32 -4.47 16.15
C HIS A 68 -3.43 -5.27 16.85
N THR A 69 -3.50 -5.28 18.19
CA THR A 69 -4.56 -6.02 18.89
C THR A 69 -5.91 -5.34 18.77
N GLN A 70 -5.91 -4.03 18.51
CA GLN A 70 -7.12 -3.21 18.44
C GLN A 70 -7.58 -2.98 17.01
N HIS A 71 -6.65 -2.86 16.07
CA HIS A 71 -6.98 -2.51 14.71
C HIS A 71 -6.06 -3.22 13.71
N TYR A 72 -6.66 -3.62 12.60
CA TYR A 72 -5.96 -4.11 11.43
C TYR A 72 -6.74 -3.64 10.19
N PRO A 73 -6.08 -3.04 9.18
CA PRO A 73 -6.77 -2.45 8.05
C PRO A 73 -7.51 -3.49 7.22
N ASP A 74 -8.73 -3.17 6.80
CA ASP A 74 -9.41 -3.90 5.72
C ASP A 74 -8.80 -3.58 4.35
N MET A 75 -9.39 -4.08 3.26
CA MET A 75 -8.85 -3.89 1.91
C MET A 75 -8.85 -2.40 1.51
N ALA A 76 -9.94 -1.68 1.78
CA ALA A 76 -10.08 -0.28 1.40
C ALA A 76 -9.12 0.60 2.22
N GLU A 77 -9.07 0.39 3.55
CA GLU A 77 -8.13 1.10 4.42
C GLU A 77 -6.68 0.82 4.01
N LEU A 78 -6.34 -0.43 3.68
CA LEU A 78 -4.98 -0.78 3.26
C LEU A 78 -4.60 -0.13 1.92
N LYS A 79 -5.56 0.03 1.00
CA LYS A 79 -5.36 0.76 -0.27
C LYS A 79 -5.00 2.22 0.00
N ASP A 80 -5.77 2.89 0.85
CA ASP A 80 -5.54 4.31 1.17
C ASP A 80 -4.19 4.50 1.87
N ILE A 81 -3.83 3.59 2.79
CA ILE A 81 -2.50 3.58 3.42
C ILE A 81 -1.40 3.41 2.37
N ALA A 82 -1.54 2.45 1.44
CA ALA A 82 -0.55 2.21 0.40
C ALA A 82 -0.35 3.41 -0.53
N LEU A 83 -1.45 4.08 -0.91
CA LEU A 83 -1.41 5.30 -1.73
C LEU A 83 -0.67 6.44 -1.02
N LEU A 84 -0.92 6.63 0.29
CA LEU A 84 -0.19 7.62 1.09
C LEU A 84 1.27 7.22 1.30
N CYS A 85 1.58 5.93 1.44
CA CYS A 85 2.97 5.49 1.58
C CYS A 85 3.81 5.75 0.33
N ASP A 86 3.22 5.55 -0.85
CA ASP A 86 3.84 5.94 -2.11
C ASP A 86 3.91 7.48 -2.23
N LYS A 87 2.83 8.21 -1.93
CA LYS A 87 2.82 9.69 -1.95
C LYS A 87 3.93 10.30 -1.09
N TYR A 88 4.13 9.76 0.11
CA TYR A 88 5.10 10.26 1.08
C TYR A 88 6.42 9.50 1.08
N GLN A 89 6.62 8.53 0.18
CA GLN A 89 7.85 7.74 0.07
C GLN A 89 8.30 7.21 1.44
N CYS A 90 7.42 6.47 2.12
CA CYS A 90 7.63 6.04 3.50
C CYS A 90 7.44 4.52 3.72
N SER A 91 7.41 3.74 2.64
CA SER A 91 7.33 2.28 2.68
C SER A 91 8.36 1.61 3.62
N PRO A 92 9.63 2.06 3.70
CA PRO A 92 10.59 1.48 4.65
C PRO A 92 10.18 1.61 6.12
N ALA A 93 9.57 2.73 6.50
CA ALA A 93 9.18 2.99 7.89
C ALA A 93 7.95 2.17 8.33
N ILE A 94 7.13 1.72 7.38
CA ILE A 94 5.95 0.89 7.66
C ILE A 94 6.14 -0.59 7.30
N PHE A 95 7.34 -0.98 6.86
CA PHE A 95 7.62 -2.28 6.23
C PHE A 95 7.06 -3.47 7.01
N LEU A 96 7.36 -3.55 8.31
CA LEU A 96 6.91 -4.67 9.17
C LEU A 96 5.39 -4.73 9.28
N HIS A 97 4.74 -3.57 9.46
CA HIS A 97 3.29 -3.47 9.58
C HIS A 97 2.61 -3.83 8.26
N SER A 98 3.09 -3.29 7.14
CA SER A 98 2.57 -3.60 5.79
C SER A 98 2.68 -5.08 5.47
N GLN A 99 3.80 -5.73 5.81
CA GLN A 99 3.96 -7.17 5.62
C GLN A 99 2.92 -7.97 6.41
N MET A 100 2.71 -7.64 7.69
CA MET A 100 1.71 -8.31 8.52
C MET A 100 0.28 -8.14 7.99
N TRP A 101 -0.09 -6.91 7.61
CA TRP A 101 -1.41 -6.61 7.06
C TRP A 101 -1.65 -7.35 5.74
N MET A 102 -0.67 -7.33 4.84
CA MET A 102 -0.71 -8.04 3.55
C MET A 102 -0.83 -9.54 3.74
N GLU A 103 -0.01 -10.15 4.60
CA GLU A 103 -0.05 -11.61 4.83
C GLU A 103 -1.40 -12.08 5.38
N ARG A 104 -2.07 -11.25 6.17
CA ARG A 104 -3.43 -11.52 6.64
C ARG A 104 -4.44 -11.50 5.49
N LEU A 105 -4.47 -10.42 4.71
CA LEU A 105 -5.43 -10.29 3.61
C LEU A 105 -5.17 -11.30 2.49
N MET A 106 -3.91 -11.65 2.21
CA MET A 106 -3.57 -12.71 1.26
C MET A 106 -4.15 -14.07 1.66
N LYS A 107 -4.12 -14.41 2.96
CA LYS A 107 -4.74 -15.65 3.45
C LYS A 107 -6.25 -15.65 3.23
N ASP A 108 -6.91 -14.52 3.42
CA ASP A 108 -8.35 -14.41 3.20
C ASP A 108 -8.69 -14.37 1.71
N ALA A 109 -7.86 -13.74 0.89
CA ALA A 109 -7.98 -13.71 -0.56
C ALA A 109 -7.86 -15.12 -1.16
N MET A 110 -6.91 -15.93 -0.70
CA MET A 110 -6.76 -17.32 -1.17
C MET A 110 -8.04 -18.15 -0.95
N LYS A 111 -8.71 -18.00 0.19
CA LYS A 111 -9.98 -18.69 0.47
C LYS A 111 -11.08 -18.33 -0.52
N LYS A 112 -11.05 -17.10 -1.05
CA LYS A 112 -12.01 -16.59 -2.04
C LYS A 112 -11.48 -16.63 -3.47
N LYS A 113 -10.35 -17.30 -3.73
CA LYS A 113 -9.67 -17.29 -5.04
C LYS A 113 -9.47 -15.87 -5.59
N PHE A 114 -9.18 -14.93 -4.69
CA PHE A 114 -8.95 -13.50 -4.95
C PHE A 114 -10.15 -12.68 -5.45
N ASP A 115 -11.36 -13.23 -5.45
CA ASP A 115 -12.59 -12.47 -5.76
C ASP A 115 -12.84 -11.39 -4.69
N GLY A 116 -12.90 -10.11 -5.11
CA GLY A 116 -12.98 -8.95 -4.22
C GLY A 116 -11.65 -8.53 -3.59
N TYR A 117 -10.52 -9.03 -4.10
CA TYR A 117 -9.15 -8.70 -3.65
C TYR A 117 -8.25 -8.26 -4.81
N GLU A 118 -8.83 -7.75 -5.88
CA GLU A 118 -8.18 -7.38 -7.12
C GLU A 118 -7.09 -6.30 -6.93
N ASP A 119 -7.29 -5.42 -5.95
CA ASP A 119 -6.37 -4.31 -5.63
C ASP A 119 -5.11 -4.77 -4.88
N LEU A 120 -5.08 -5.99 -4.31
CA LEU A 120 -3.92 -6.48 -3.55
C LEU A 120 -2.63 -6.43 -4.36
N LEU A 121 -2.69 -6.66 -5.67
CA LEU A 121 -1.51 -6.59 -6.53
C LEU A 121 -0.91 -5.18 -6.53
N GLY A 122 -1.74 -4.16 -6.71
CA GLY A 122 -1.29 -2.77 -6.69
C GLY A 122 -0.84 -2.32 -5.31
N ILE A 123 -1.59 -2.68 -4.27
CA ILE A 123 -1.22 -2.41 -2.88
C ILE A 123 0.16 -3.00 -2.56
N SER A 124 0.40 -4.27 -2.94
CA SER A 124 1.69 -4.93 -2.70
C SER A 124 2.86 -4.26 -3.42
N TYR A 125 2.60 -3.65 -4.59
CA TYR A 125 3.60 -2.92 -5.35
C TYR A 125 3.95 -1.59 -4.68
N LEU A 126 2.94 -0.82 -4.23
CA LEU A 126 3.15 0.48 -3.58
C LEU A 126 3.87 0.37 -2.23
N PHE A 127 3.67 -0.73 -1.50
CA PHE A 127 4.44 -0.99 -0.28
C PHE A 127 5.90 -1.36 -0.53
N ASP A 128 6.33 -1.50 -1.77
CA ASP A 128 7.73 -1.78 -2.17
C ASP A 128 8.34 -2.96 -1.40
N ASN A 129 7.54 -4.02 -1.20
CA ASN A 129 7.98 -5.24 -0.53
C ASN A 129 8.12 -6.37 -1.56
N PRO A 130 9.35 -6.67 -2.04
CA PRO A 130 9.54 -7.62 -3.12
C PRO A 130 9.14 -9.06 -2.76
N ASP A 131 9.26 -9.44 -1.48
CA ASP A 131 8.92 -10.79 -1.02
C ASP A 131 7.41 -11.01 -0.91
N VAL A 132 6.67 -10.02 -0.41
CA VAL A 132 5.21 -10.03 -0.43
C VAL A 132 4.69 -10.00 -1.86
N PHE A 133 5.22 -9.10 -2.70
CA PHE A 133 4.84 -8.99 -4.10
C PHE A 133 5.07 -10.32 -4.84
N LYS A 134 6.25 -10.93 -4.70
CA LYS A 134 6.57 -12.23 -5.33
C LYS A 134 5.63 -13.35 -4.88
N ARG A 135 5.29 -13.43 -3.60
CA ARG A 135 4.37 -14.46 -3.09
C ARG A 135 2.96 -14.26 -3.63
N LEU A 136 2.41 -13.06 -3.51
CA LEU A 136 1.08 -12.73 -4.01
C LEU A 136 0.93 -13.01 -5.50
N THR A 137 1.94 -12.66 -6.27
CA THR A 137 1.92 -12.84 -7.73
C THR A 137 1.94 -14.31 -8.14
N LEU A 138 2.68 -15.15 -7.42
CA LEU A 138 2.61 -16.61 -7.59
C LEU A 138 1.21 -17.14 -7.22
N ASP A 139 0.63 -16.69 -6.12
CA ASP A 139 -0.70 -17.12 -5.70
C ASP A 139 -1.78 -16.71 -6.71
N LEU A 140 -1.72 -15.49 -7.24
CA LEU A 140 -2.61 -15.03 -8.31
C LEU A 140 -2.45 -15.89 -9.56
N ILE A 141 -1.21 -16.18 -9.99
CA ILE A 141 -0.97 -17.06 -11.14
C ILE A 141 -1.60 -18.44 -10.89
N LEU A 142 -1.51 -19.00 -9.68
CA LEU A 142 -2.01 -20.34 -9.40
C LEU A 142 -3.53 -20.40 -9.23
N TYR A 143 -4.13 -19.44 -8.54
CA TYR A 143 -5.50 -19.54 -8.03
C TYR A 143 -6.50 -18.54 -8.62
N TRP A 144 -6.05 -17.43 -9.22
CA TRP A 144 -6.95 -16.47 -9.87
C TRP A 144 -7.65 -17.11 -11.06
N THR A 145 -8.97 -16.89 -11.14
CA THR A 145 -9.81 -17.42 -12.23
C THR A 145 -10.48 -16.32 -13.05
N GLY A 146 -10.34 -15.04 -12.65
CA GLY A 146 -10.81 -13.89 -13.41
C GLY A 146 -9.84 -13.44 -14.52
N SER A 147 -10.20 -12.36 -15.23
CA SER A 147 -9.25 -11.72 -16.16
C SER A 147 -8.21 -10.93 -15.37
N PHE A 148 -6.96 -10.93 -15.84
CA PHE A 148 -5.90 -10.09 -15.26
C PHE A 148 -6.11 -8.61 -15.57
N ASP A 149 -6.91 -8.25 -16.58
CA ASP A 149 -7.32 -6.87 -16.84
C ASP A 149 -8.17 -6.28 -15.71
N LYS A 150 -8.70 -7.14 -14.82
CA LYS A 150 -9.47 -6.71 -13.65
C LYS A 150 -8.61 -6.50 -12.40
N LEU A 151 -7.32 -6.79 -12.45
CA LEU A 151 -6.42 -6.62 -11.31
C LEU A 151 -5.99 -5.16 -11.20
N GLY A 152 -6.24 -4.57 -10.04
CA GLY A 152 -5.96 -3.17 -9.75
C GLY A 152 -7.00 -2.22 -10.35
N ASP A 153 -7.52 -1.34 -9.50
CA ASP A 153 -8.24 -0.14 -9.91
C ASP A 153 -7.34 0.82 -10.71
N ARG A 154 -7.93 1.75 -11.46
CA ARG A 154 -7.22 2.73 -12.29
C ARG A 154 -6.15 3.48 -11.52
N ASP A 155 -6.47 3.94 -10.30
CA ASP A 155 -5.54 4.69 -9.46
C ASP A 155 -4.27 3.89 -9.12
N LEU A 156 -4.39 2.57 -9.05
CA LEU A 156 -3.26 1.65 -8.84
C LEU A 156 -2.57 1.31 -10.15
N ALA A 157 -3.35 1.10 -11.23
CA ALA A 157 -2.83 0.75 -12.55
C ALA A 157 -1.93 1.85 -13.13
N ASP A 158 -2.22 3.13 -12.88
CA ASP A 158 -1.42 4.26 -13.33
C ASP A 158 -0.07 4.37 -12.60
N ARG A 159 0.03 3.80 -11.39
CA ARG A 159 1.26 3.80 -10.57
C ARG A 159 2.16 2.59 -10.81
N ILE A 160 1.60 1.49 -11.34
CA ILE A 160 2.37 0.29 -11.68
C ILE A 160 2.87 0.40 -13.13
N PRO A 161 4.17 0.20 -13.41
CA PRO A 161 4.66 0.20 -14.78
C PRO A 161 3.92 -0.82 -15.65
N TRP A 162 3.39 -0.40 -16.80
CA TRP A 162 2.63 -1.28 -17.71
C TRP A 162 3.39 -2.56 -18.13
N ARG A 163 4.74 -2.51 -18.12
CA ARG A 163 5.61 -3.67 -18.40
C ARG A 163 5.47 -4.77 -17.34
N THR A 164 5.12 -4.41 -16.11
CA THR A 164 4.83 -5.32 -15.01
C THR A 164 3.55 -6.11 -15.32
N PHE A 165 2.48 -5.43 -15.77
CA PHE A 165 1.27 -6.08 -16.30
C PHE A 165 1.56 -6.99 -17.50
N GLY A 166 2.38 -6.54 -18.45
CA GLY A 166 2.76 -7.34 -19.62
C GLY A 166 3.40 -8.70 -19.28
N LYS A 167 4.21 -8.77 -18.21
CA LYS A 167 4.79 -10.03 -17.72
C LYS A 167 3.73 -10.96 -17.13
N PHE A 168 2.68 -10.42 -16.49
CA PHE A 168 1.57 -11.22 -15.98
C PHE A 168 0.78 -11.90 -17.09
N PHE A 169 0.42 -11.16 -18.14
CA PHE A 169 -0.27 -11.74 -19.30
C PHE A 169 0.54 -12.88 -19.93
N PHE A 170 1.85 -12.70 -20.09
CA PHE A 170 2.73 -13.74 -20.62
C PHE A 170 2.74 -15.01 -19.75
N LEU A 171 2.83 -14.86 -18.42
CA LEU A 171 2.80 -15.99 -17.49
C LEU A 171 1.43 -16.70 -17.48
N GLN A 172 0.34 -15.95 -17.62
CA GLN A 172 -1.00 -16.50 -17.73
C GLN A 172 -1.19 -17.30 -19.03
N SER A 173 -0.75 -16.77 -20.18
CA SER A 173 -0.81 -17.51 -21.44
C SER A 173 -0.07 -18.84 -21.34
N ARG A 174 1.08 -18.87 -20.67
CA ARG A 174 1.83 -20.12 -20.41
C ARG A 174 1.07 -21.09 -19.51
N LYS A 175 0.42 -20.61 -18.45
CA LYS A 175 -0.43 -21.46 -17.59
C LYS A 175 -1.60 -22.05 -18.38
N ASN A 176 -2.29 -21.23 -19.17
CA ASN A 176 -3.44 -21.67 -19.96
C ASN A 176 -3.02 -22.74 -20.99
N MET A 177 -1.89 -22.55 -21.68
CA MET A 177 -1.32 -23.57 -22.59
C MET A 177 -0.97 -24.87 -21.85
N ALA A 178 -0.36 -24.78 -20.67
CA ALA A 178 0.00 -25.97 -19.89
C ALA A 178 -1.24 -26.75 -19.40
N ASN A 179 -2.35 -26.05 -19.10
CA ASN A 179 -3.60 -26.69 -18.71
C ASN A 179 -4.29 -27.39 -19.88
N VAL A 180 -4.27 -26.80 -21.09
CA VAL A 180 -4.78 -27.43 -22.32
C VAL A 180 -3.97 -28.68 -22.67
N MET A 181 -2.64 -28.60 -22.60
CA MET A 181 -1.79 -29.76 -22.86
C MET A 181 -2.03 -30.91 -21.87
N LYS A 182 -2.40 -30.61 -20.62
CA LYS A 182 -2.75 -31.64 -19.63
C LYS A 182 -4.13 -32.26 -19.86
N SER A 183 -5.11 -31.51 -20.36
CA SER A 183 -6.44 -32.06 -20.69
C SER A 183 -6.39 -32.99 -21.90
N ASP A 184 -5.51 -32.73 -22.86
CA ASP A 184 -5.38 -33.54 -24.09
C ASP A 184 -4.64 -34.88 -23.85
N THR A 185 -3.85 -34.99 -22.79
CA THR A 185 -3.15 -36.24 -22.41
C THR A 185 -3.97 -37.22 -21.57
N VAL A 186 -5.20 -36.86 -21.17
CA VAL A 186 -6.09 -37.70 -20.34
C VAL A 186 -7.34 -38.16 -21.12
N GLY A 187 -7.39 -37.88 -22.42
CA GLY A 187 -8.45 -38.31 -23.35
C GLY A 187 -8.12 -39.59 -24.10
#